data_AF-A0A1G7JYJ5-F1
#
_entry.id   AF-A0A1G7JYJ5-F1
#
_cell.length_a   1.000
_cell.length_b   1.000
_cell.length_c   1.000
_cell.angle_alpha   90.00
_cell.angle_beta   90.00
_cell.angle_gamma   90.00
#
_symmetry.space_group_name_H-M   'P 1'
#
loop_
_entity.id
_entity.type
_entity.pdbx_description
1 polymer ?
#
loop_
_entity_poly.entity_id
_entity_poly.type
_entity_poly.pdbx_seq_one_letter_code
_entity_poly.pdbx_strand_id
1 'polypeptide(L)'
;MEIIADIEKVAREVYCGAIGFIGFNGHMDTNIAIRTVVIEDGLAIFHAGGGITAMSNPEAEYEETLAKAKRLFEAFEADPSGAF
;
A
#
# COMPACT_ATOMS: atom_id res chain seq x y z
N MET A 1 4.73 -15.72 -5.46
CA MET A 1 3.52 -14.95 -5.78
C MET A 1 2.26 -15.81 -5.77
N GLU A 2 2.32 -17.08 -6.13
CA GLU A 2 1.17 -18.02 -6.11
C GLU A 2 0.48 -18.08 -4.72
N ILE A 3 1.23 -18.32 -3.64
CA ILE A 3 0.68 -18.35 -2.27
C ILE A 3 -0.08 -17.06 -1.90
N ILE A 4 0.45 -15.90 -2.31
CA ILE A 4 -0.20 -14.61 -2.07
C ILE A 4 -1.54 -14.56 -2.82
N ALA A 5 -1.56 -14.93 -4.09
CA ALA A 5 -2.77 -14.94 -4.91
C ALA A 5 -3.83 -15.91 -4.36
N ASP A 6 -3.41 -17.09 -3.91
CA ASP A 6 -4.29 -18.11 -3.33
C ASP A 6 -4.97 -17.65 -2.03
N ILE A 7 -4.25 -16.88 -1.21
CA ILE A 7 -4.74 -16.36 0.07
C ILE A 7 -5.61 -15.12 -0.13
N GLU A 8 -5.13 -14.12 -0.88
CA GLU A 8 -5.81 -12.83 -1.00
C GLU A 8 -7.03 -12.88 -1.92
N LYS A 9 -7.00 -13.72 -2.96
CA LYS A 9 -8.10 -13.94 -3.92
C LYS A 9 -8.67 -12.67 -4.58
N VAL A 10 -7.92 -11.58 -4.52
CA VAL A 10 -8.20 -10.30 -5.16
C VAL A 10 -6.94 -9.81 -5.84
N ALA A 11 -7.11 -9.02 -6.90
CA ALA A 11 -5.98 -8.32 -7.49
C ALA A 11 -5.44 -7.27 -6.52
N ARG A 12 -4.11 -7.10 -6.49
CA ARG A 12 -3.44 -6.07 -5.67
C ARG A 12 -3.45 -4.69 -6.33
N GLU A 13 -3.93 -4.60 -7.57
CA GLU A 13 -3.88 -3.39 -8.38
C GLU A 13 -2.48 -2.78 -8.40
N VAL A 14 -2.33 -1.51 -8.04
CA VAL A 14 -1.04 -0.83 -7.99
C VAL A 14 -0.17 -1.29 -6.82
N TYR A 15 -0.69 -1.95 -5.78
CA TYR A 15 0.07 -2.27 -4.57
C TYR A 15 1.24 -3.23 -4.85
N CYS A 16 2.44 -2.83 -4.40
CA CYS A 16 3.71 -3.47 -4.74
C CYS A 16 4.06 -3.49 -6.24
N GLY A 17 3.33 -2.74 -7.07
CA GLY A 17 3.71 -2.39 -8.43
C GLY A 17 4.74 -1.25 -8.46
N ALA A 18 4.84 -0.55 -9.59
CA ALA A 18 5.79 0.53 -9.79
C ALA A 18 5.11 1.85 -10.22
N ILE A 19 5.54 2.96 -9.63
CA ILE A 19 5.16 4.33 -10.03
C ILE A 19 6.42 5.08 -10.41
N GLY A 20 6.45 5.68 -11.59
CA GLY A 20 7.65 6.33 -12.08
C GLY A 20 7.54 6.83 -13.52
N PHE A 21 8.71 7.08 -14.13
CA PHE A 21 8.80 7.51 -15.52
C PHE A 21 9.84 6.70 -16.30
N ILE A 22 9.64 6.64 -17.62
CA ILE A 22 10.62 6.17 -18.60
C ILE A 22 10.70 7.24 -19.70
N GLY A 23 11.87 7.85 -19.85
CA GLY A 23 12.12 8.90 -20.83
C GLY A 23 12.57 8.36 -22.18
N PHE A 24 12.35 9.13 -23.24
CA PHE A 24 12.80 8.80 -24.61
C PHE A 24 14.33 8.72 -24.75
N ASN A 25 15.08 9.24 -23.78
CA ASN A 25 16.54 9.14 -23.69
C ASN A 25 17.03 7.85 -22.99
N GLY A 26 16.12 6.94 -22.63
CA GLY A 26 16.42 5.70 -21.93
C GLY A 26 16.63 5.86 -20.42
N HIS A 27 16.49 7.07 -19.86
CA HIS A 27 16.47 7.24 -18.41
C HIS A 27 15.13 6.79 -17.83
N MET A 28 15.17 6.10 -16.71
CA MET A 28 13.99 5.74 -15.95
C MET A 28 14.24 5.90 -14.46
N ASP A 29 13.18 6.22 -13.74
CA ASP A 29 13.16 6.17 -12.28
C ASP A 29 11.78 5.69 -11.83
N THR A 30 11.76 4.70 -10.95
CA THR A 30 10.54 4.05 -10.47
C THR A 30 10.65 3.77 -9.00
N ASN A 31 9.57 4.02 -8.27
CA ASN A 31 9.40 3.63 -6.89
C ASN A 31 8.40 2.47 -6.77
N ILE A 32 8.53 1.68 -5.70
CA ILE A 32 7.54 0.69 -5.33
C ILE A 32 6.27 1.38 -4.79
N ALA A 33 5.12 0.97 -5.29
CA ALA A 33 3.82 1.47 -4.86
C ALA A 33 3.37 0.85 -3.52
N ILE A 34 4.00 1.33 -2.45
CA ILE A 34 3.62 1.10 -1.04
C ILE A 34 3.26 2.44 -0.39
N ARG A 35 2.50 2.43 0.70
CA ARG A 35 1.97 3.66 1.32
C ARG A 35 1.28 4.59 0.29
N THR A 36 0.61 3.96 -0.68
CA THR A 36 -0.04 4.60 -1.81
C THR A 36 -1.54 4.38 -1.68
N VAL A 37 -2.34 5.40 -1.98
CA VAL A 37 -3.80 5.33 -1.98
C VAL A 37 -4.31 5.54 -3.40
N VAL A 38 -5.23 4.69 -3.82
CA VAL A 38 -6.02 4.85 -5.04
C VAL A 38 -7.36 5.47 -4.64
N ILE A 39 -7.75 6.55 -5.30
CA ILE A 39 -9.06 7.18 -5.09
C ILE A 39 -9.90 6.92 -6.32
N GLU A 40 -11.00 6.20 -6.14
CA GLU A 40 -11.95 5.83 -7.19
C GLU A 40 -13.37 5.86 -6.61
N ASP A 41 -14.32 6.45 -7.34
CA ASP A 41 -15.74 6.52 -6.95
C ASP A 41 -16.00 7.03 -5.52
N GLY A 42 -15.17 7.97 -5.06
CA GLY A 42 -15.28 8.55 -3.70
C GLY A 42 -14.75 7.65 -2.59
N LEU A 43 -14.10 6.53 -2.92
CA LEU A 43 -13.46 5.62 -1.98
C LEU A 43 -11.93 5.79 -2.02
N ALA A 44 -11.31 5.83 -0.83
CA ALA A 44 -9.87 5.74 -0.67
C ALA A 44 -9.49 4.27 -0.40
N ILE A 45 -8.79 3.65 -1.35
CA ILE A 45 -8.40 2.24 -1.32
C ILE A 45 -6.87 2.16 -1.16
N PHE A 46 -6.40 1.39 -0.19
CA PHE A 46 -4.98 1.15 0.01
C PHE A 46 -4.74 -0.25 0.58
N HIS A 47 -3.50 -0.71 0.48
CA HIS A 47 -3.06 -1.98 1.03
C HIS A 47 -1.83 -1.78 1.92
N ALA A 48 -1.71 -2.63 2.94
CA ALA A 48 -0.55 -2.72 3.81
C ALA A 48 -0.26 -4.20 4.11
N GLY A 49 1.00 -4.52 4.38
CA GLY A 49 1.41 -5.86 4.74
C GLY A 49 2.88 -5.93 5.15
N GLY A 50 3.35 -7.14 5.40
CA GLY A 50 4.71 -7.44 5.86
C GLY A 50 5.31 -8.67 5.20
N GLY A 51 6.60 -8.88 5.42
CA GLY A 51 7.29 -10.09 4.99
C GLY A 51 7.14 -11.17 6.06
N ILE A 52 6.68 -12.36 5.68
CA ILE A 52 6.53 -13.49 6.61
C ILE A 52 7.76 -14.39 6.50
N THR A 53 8.33 -14.73 7.65
CA THR A 53 9.46 -15.67 7.77
C THR A 53 9.08 -16.86 8.66
N ALA A 54 9.96 -17.87 8.74
CA ALA A 54 9.74 -19.03 9.61
C ALA A 54 9.68 -18.68 11.11
N MET A 55 10.18 -17.51 11.51
CA MET A 55 10.19 -17.05 12.90
C MET A 55 9.15 -15.95 13.16
N SER A 56 8.33 -15.60 12.17
CA SER A 56 7.30 -14.57 12.32
C SER A 56 6.26 -14.99 13.35
N ASN A 57 5.87 -14.03 14.18
CA ASN A 57 4.75 -14.17 15.11
C ASN A 57 3.51 -13.52 14.48
N PRO A 58 2.41 -14.26 14.24
CA PRO A 58 1.25 -13.73 13.51
C PRO A 58 0.67 -12.43 14.08
N GLU A 59 0.60 -12.32 15.41
CA GLU A 59 0.08 -11.12 16.08
C GLU A 59 0.99 -9.91 15.84
N ALA A 60 2.30 -10.08 16.01
CA ALA A 60 3.26 -9.01 15.78
C ALA A 60 3.25 -8.51 14.32
N GLU A 61 3.11 -9.40 13.34
CA GLU A 61 3.04 -9.03 11.91
C GLU A 61 1.75 -8.28 11.57
N TYR A 62 0.64 -8.63 12.23
CA TYR A 62 -0.62 -7.92 12.11
C TYR A 62 -0.52 -6.50 12.68
N GLU A 63 0.03 -6.36 13.88
CA GLU A 63 0.28 -5.05 14.51
C GLU A 63 1.23 -4.18 13.67
N GLU A 64 2.28 -4.77 13.08
CA GLU A 64 3.15 -4.05 12.15
C GLU A 64 2.38 -3.55 10.91
N THR A 65 1.47 -4.37 10.38
CA THR A 65 0.62 -4.01 9.24
C THR A 65 -0.28 -2.81 9.57
N LEU A 66 -0.91 -2.82 10.75
CA LEU A 66 -1.69 -1.69 11.25
C LEU A 66 -0.83 -0.45 11.48
N ALA A 67 0.38 -0.60 12.03
CA ALA A 67 1.31 0.51 12.22
C ALA A 67 1.72 1.18 10.90
N LYS A 68 1.91 0.40 9.83
CA LYS A 68 2.18 0.92 8.47
C LYS A 68 0.97 1.67 7.89
N ALA A 69 -0.25 1.16 8.14
CA ALA A 69 -1.50 1.76 7.68
C ALA A 69 -1.88 3.04 8.44
N LYS A 70 -1.48 3.16 9.71
CA LYS A 70 -1.88 4.25 10.62
C LYS A 70 -1.73 5.64 10.01
N ARG A 71 -0.59 5.92 9.35
CA ARG A 71 -0.32 7.24 8.75
C ARG A 71 -1.25 7.56 7.58
N LEU A 72 -1.75 6.55 6.88
CA LEU A 72 -2.76 6.76 5.84
C LEU A 72 -4.10 7.10 6.49
N PHE A 73 -4.53 6.35 7.51
CA PHE A 73 -5.76 6.69 8.24
C PHE A 73 -5.74 8.13 8.78
N GLU A 74 -4.66 8.52 9.47
CA GLU A 74 -4.47 9.89 9.97
C GLU A 74 -4.53 10.96 8.86
N ALA A 75 -4.09 10.65 7.63
CA ALA A 75 -4.13 11.58 6.51
C ALA A 75 -5.53 11.78 5.91
N PHE A 76 -6.45 10.84 6.13
CA PHE A 76 -7.84 10.90 5.67
C PHE A 76 -8.82 11.24 6.81
N GLU A 77 -8.37 11.35 8.05
CA GLU A 77 -9.16 11.94 9.13
C GLU A 77 -9.43 13.41 8.79
N ALA A 78 -10.72 13.81 8.84
CA ALA A 78 -11.11 15.17 8.51
C ALA A 78 -10.47 16.17 9.47
N ASP A 79 -9.82 17.21 8.93
CA ASP A 79 -9.59 18.43 9.69
C ASP A 79 -10.97 19.04 10.04
N PRO A 80 -11.33 19.16 11.33
CA PRO A 80 -12.56 19.81 11.75
C PRO A 80 -12.69 21.26 11.28
N SER A 81 -11.58 21.88 10.84
CA SER A 81 -11.52 23.26 10.37
C SER A 81 -11.90 23.45 8.90
N GLY A 82 -11.99 22.36 8.11
CA GLY A 82 -12.43 22.42 6.71
C GLY A 82 -11.52 23.21 5.77
N ALA A 83 -10.25 23.42 6.13
CA ALA A 83 -9.28 24.02 5.22
C ALA A 83 -8.77 22.97 4.22
N PHE A 84 -9.24 23.07 2.98
CA PHE A 84 -8.54 22.53 1.81
C PHE A 84 -7.52 23.56 1.30
#